data_AF-A0A0F7GDS5-F1
#
_entry.id   AF-A0A0F7GDS5-F1
#
_cell.length_a   1.000
_cell.length_b   1.000
_cell.length_c   1.000
_cell.angle_alpha   90.00
_cell.angle_beta   90.00
_cell.angle_gamma   90.00
#
_symmetry.space_group_name_H-M   'P 1'
#
loop_
_entity.id
_entity.type
_entity.pdbx_description
1 polymer ?
#
loop_
_entity_poly.entity_id
_entity_poly.type
_entity_poly.pdbx_seq_one_letter_code
_entity_poly.pdbx_strand_id
1 'polypeptide(L)' 'MVQNTAEKVVGLFETTDKYGFEEVLNFVKKQNHISAHDLEEIKRQAEIILTYDLLERERGVDVC' A
#
# COMPACT_ATOMS: atom_id res chain seq x y z
N MET A 1 0.74 13.84 5.14
CA MET A 1 -0.53 13.09 5.34
C MET A 1 -0.62 11.89 4.42
N VAL A 2 -0.38 12.04 3.11
CA VAL A 2 -0.40 10.97 2.09
C VAL A 2 0.46 9.74 2.46
N GLN A 3 1.71 9.94 2.89
CA GLN A 3 2.64 8.83 3.19
C GLN A 3 2.18 7.92 4.34
N ASN A 4 1.71 8.51 5.45
CA ASN A 4 1.18 7.76 6.59
C ASN A 4 -0.11 6.97 6.22
N THR A 5 -0.87 7.46 5.23
CA THR A 5 -2.03 6.75 4.70
C THR A 5 -1.62 5.62 3.77
N ALA A 6 -0.59 5.80 2.94
CA ALA A 6 -0.05 4.74 2.07
C ALA A 6 0.51 3.57 2.90
N GLU A 7 1.26 3.84 3.97
CA GLU A 7 1.74 2.81 4.89
C GLU A 7 0.59 2.03 5.55
N LYS A 8 -0.50 2.71 5.94
CA LYS A 8 -1.70 2.04 6.44
C LYS A 8 -2.38 1.16 5.40
N VAL A 9 -2.43 1.60 4.13
CA VAL A 9 -2.99 0.79 3.03
C VAL A 9 -2.17 -0.47 2.83
N VAL A 10 -0.84 -0.35 2.79
CA VAL A 10 0.07 -1.50 2.65
C VAL A 10 -0.09 -2.44 3.84
N GLY A 11 -0.02 -1.94 5.07
CA GLY A 11 -0.17 -2.77 6.26
C GLY A 11 -1.51 -3.49 6.34
N LEU A 12 -2.61 -2.82 5.94
CA LEU A 12 -3.92 -3.47 5.82
C LEU A 12 -3.94 -4.53 4.74
N PHE A 13 -3.35 -4.28 3.57
CA PHE A 13 -3.25 -5.25 2.49
C PHE A 13 -2.43 -6.48 2.90
N GLU A 14 -1.32 -6.31 3.62
CA GLU A 14 -0.48 -7.42 4.09
C GLU A 14 -1.12 -8.22 5.23
N THR A 15 -1.93 -7.59 6.09
CA THR A 15 -2.64 -8.30 7.17
C THR A 15 -3.92 -8.97 6.70
N THR A 16 -4.39 -8.68 5.49
CA THR A 16 -5.63 -9.20 4.94
C THR A 16 -5.34 -9.91 3.63
N ASP A 17 -5.36 -11.24 3.67
CA ASP A 17 -5.41 -12.07 2.45
C ASP A 17 -6.80 -12.07 1.78
N LYS A 18 -7.79 -11.41 2.39
CA LYS A 18 -9.20 -11.48 1.99
C LYS A 18 -9.67 -10.38 1.04
N TYR A 19 -9.00 -9.24 1.02
CA TYR A 19 -9.44 -8.07 0.26
C TYR A 19 -8.36 -7.68 -0.73
N GLY A 20 -8.77 -7.40 -1.97
CA GLY A 20 -7.85 -6.90 -2.99
C GLY A 20 -7.32 -5.52 -2.62
N PHE A 21 -6.17 -5.15 -3.20
CA PHE A 21 -5.54 -3.84 -2.98
C PHE A 21 -6.50 -2.67 -3.29
N GLU A 22 -7.33 -2.78 -4.34
CA GLU A 22 -8.36 -1.79 -4.67
C GLU A 22 -9.49 -1.69 -3.62
N GLU A 23 -9.85 -2.80 -2.97
CA GLU A 23 -10.86 -2.80 -1.90
C GLU A 23 -10.33 -2.07 -0.67
N VAL A 24 -9.07 -2.31 -0.30
CA VAL A 24 -8.39 -1.60 0.80
C VAL A 24 -8.30 -0.10 0.51
N LEU A 25 -7.93 0.28 -0.72
CA LEU A 25 -7.92 1.69 -1.15
C LEU A 25 -9.31 2.34 -1.04
N ASN A 26 -10.36 1.66 -1.48
CA ASN A 26 -11.73 2.15 -1.38
C ASN A 26 -12.21 2.28 0.07
N PHE A 27 -11.78 1.38 0.96
CA PHE A 27 -12.07 1.46 2.38
C PHE A 27 -11.42 2.69 3.02
N VAL A 28 -10.14 2.91 2.74
CA VAL A 28 -9.37 4.05 3.25
C VAL A 28 -9.90 5.38 2.70
N LYS A 29 -10.31 5.40 1.41
CA LYS A 29 -11.00 6.54 0.80
C LYS A 29 -12.26 6.94 1.57
N LYS A 30 -13.10 5.94 1.90
CA LYS A 30 -14.35 6.15 2.64
C LYS A 30 -14.11 6.60 4.08
N GLN A 31 -13.10 6.04 4.75
CA GLN A 31 -12.80 6.42 6.14
C GLN A 31 -12.22 7.83 6.28
N ASN A 32 -11.32 8.22 5.38
CA ASN A 32 -10.53 9.45 5.55
C ASN A 32 -11.01 10.61 4.66
N HIS A 33 -12.15 10.45 3.97
CA HIS A 33 -12.72 11.48 3.07
C HIS A 33 -11.68 12.05 2.09
N ILE A 34 -10.92 11.14 1.48
CA ILE A 34 -9.78 11.50 0.63
C ILE A 34 -10.26 11.92 -0.75
N SER A 35 -9.66 12.99 -1.29
CA SER A 35 -9.93 13.46 -2.65
C SER A 35 -9.44 12.43 -3.70
N ALA A 36 -9.98 12.46 -4.91
CA ALA A 36 -9.55 11.52 -5.96
C ALA A 36 -8.05 11.69 -6.31
N HIS A 37 -7.56 12.93 -6.29
CA HIS A 37 -6.16 13.26 -6.54
C HIS A 37 -5.24 12.67 -5.46
N ASP A 38 -5.58 12.85 -4.19
CA ASP A 38 -4.81 12.30 -3.08
C ASP A 38 -4.86 10.76 -3.07
N LEU A 39 -5.95 10.16 -3.55
CA LEU A 39 -6.08 8.71 -3.65
C LEU A 39 -5.11 8.12 -4.68
N GLU A 40 -4.93 8.75 -5.84
CA GLU A 40 -3.94 8.34 -6.84
C GLU A 40 -2.51 8.45 -6.29
N GLU A 41 -2.21 9.53 -5.57
CA GLU A 41 -0.93 9.72 -4.90
C GLU A 41 -0.67 8.60 -3.87
N ILE A 42 -1.67 8.25 -3.06
CA ILE A 42 -1.60 7.16 -2.08
C ILE A 42 -1.41 5.81 -2.77
N LYS A 43 -2.18 5.53 -3.83
CA LYS A 43 -2.05 4.28 -4.59
C LYS A 43 -0.62 4.11 -5.10
N ARG A 44 -0.09 5.14 -5.75
CA ARG A 44 1.26 5.13 -6.30
C ARG A 44 2.32 4.93 -5.21
N GLN A 45 2.17 5.61 -4.07
CA GLN A 45 3.10 5.41 -2.94
C GLN A 45 3.02 4.01 -2.34
N ALA A 46 1.82 3.46 -2.19
CA ALA A 46 1.63 2.10 -1.68
C ALA A 46 2.19 1.04 -2.64
N GLU A 47 2.03 1.20 -3.96
CA GLU A 47 2.66 0.34 -4.97
C GLU A 47 4.18 0.42 -4.91
N ILE A 48 4.74 1.63 -4.72
CA ILE A 48 6.18 1.81 -4.53
C ILE A 48 6.65 1.06 -3.29
N ILE A 49 5.98 1.23 -2.14
CA ILE A 49 6.35 0.55 -0.89
C ILE A 49 6.31 -0.97 -1.09
N LEU A 50 5.24 -1.51 -1.68
CA LEU A 50 5.14 -2.95 -1.97
C LEU A 50 6.26 -3.43 -2.90
N THR A 51 6.62 -2.64 -3.91
CA THR A 51 7.72 -2.98 -4.83
C THR A 51 9.06 -2.98 -4.11
N TYR A 52 9.30 -2.01 -3.22
CA TYR A 52 10.52 -1.96 -2.41
C TYR A 52 10.58 -3.14 -1.44
N ASP A 53 9.48 -3.49 -0.78
CA ASP A 53 9.42 -4.62 0.14
C ASP A 53 9.71 -5.95 -0.58
N LEU A 54 9.18 -6.12 -1.80
CA LEU A 54 9.50 -7.24 -2.69
C LEU A 54 10.98 -7.26 -3.09
N LEU A 55 11.55 -6.12 -3.48
CA LEU A 55 12.96 -6.00 -3.86
C LEU A 55 13.90 -6.25 -2.68
N GLU A 56 13.52 -5.88 -1.46
CA GLU A 56 14.26 -6.20 -0.24
C GLU A 56 14.15 -7.70 0.08
N ARG A 57 12.98 -8.32 -0.12
CA ARG A 57 12.80 -9.77 -0.02
C ARG A 57 13.68 -10.54 -1.01
N GLU A 58 13.77 -10.08 -2.26
CA GLU A 58 14.61 -10.70 -3.29
C GLU A 58 16.11 -10.45 -3.05
N ARG A 59 16.50 -9.29 -2.51
CA ARG A 59 17.89 -9.06 -2.09
C ARG A 59 18.29 -9.90 -0.87
N GLY A 60 17.32 -10.36 -0.08
CA GLY A 60 17.54 -11.28 1.04
C GLY A 60 17.81 -12.73 0.63
N VAL A 61 17.60 -13.11 -0.64
CA VAL A 61 17.88 -14.48 -1.14
C VAL A 61 19.20 -14.61 -1.91
N ASP A 62 20.06 -13.58 -1.89
CA ASP A 62 21.44 -13.68 -2.40
C ASP A 62 22.40 -14.16 -1.30
N VAL A 63 22.16 -15.37 -0.80
CA VAL A 63 23.14 -16.11 0.03
C VAL A 63 23.04 -17.58 -0.33
N CYS A 64 23.85 -18.03 -1.30
CA CYS A 64 24.59 -19.30 -1.30
C CYS A 64 25.37 -19.50 -2.59
#